data_AF-A0A420DHB7-F1
#
_entry.id   AF-A0A420DHB7-F1
#
_cell.length_a   1.000
_cell.length_b   1.000
_cell.length_c   1.000
_cell.angle_alpha   90.00
_cell.angle_beta   90.00
_cell.angle_gamma   90.00
#
_symmetry.space_group_name_H-M   'P 1'
#
loop_
_entity.id
_entity.type
_entity.pdbx_description
1 polymer ?
#
loop_
_entity_poly.entity_id
_entity_poly.type
_entity_poly.pdbx_seq_one_letter_code
_entity_poly.pdbx_strand_id
1 'polypeptide(L)'
;MKITWTIAIILGWILLIGPGSIDGRFNPVVTPAEITDIQLDPQDSRWVIISGSSTKLRATCYPRRLDWYKGERGGEDVSIEWDWRAPAWREDGLFEFSEWRVRAVPAEIMRDKTFADIIHQCRLFGIDYPWLTRSRFWN
;
A
#
# COMPACT_ATOMS: atom_id res chain seq x y z
N MET A 1 37.88 1.35 17.06
CA MET A 1 36.78 2.34 17.01
C MET A 1 35.71 1.86 18.01
N LYS A 2 35.62 2.46 19.21
CA LYS A 2 34.64 2.03 20.22
C LYS A 2 33.27 2.56 19.80
N ILE A 3 32.39 1.70 19.33
CA ILE A 3 30.98 2.04 19.14
C ILE A 3 30.43 2.34 20.53
N THR A 4 30.20 3.62 20.82
CA THR A 4 29.57 4.07 22.06
C THR A 4 28.14 3.54 22.10
N TRP A 5 27.72 3.00 23.24
CA TRP A 5 26.39 2.43 23.46
C TRP A 5 25.25 3.33 22.96
N THR A 6 25.42 4.64 22.99
CA THR A 6 24.51 5.64 22.44
C THR A 6 24.24 5.44 20.93
N ILE A 7 25.27 5.12 20.14
CA ILE A 7 25.13 4.85 18.70
C ILE A 7 24.34 3.55 18.50
N ALA A 8 24.62 2.52 19.30
CA ALA A 8 23.89 1.26 19.24
C ALA A 8 22.41 1.43 19.62
N ILE A 9 22.11 2.26 20.62
CA ILE A 9 20.75 2.59 21.05
C ILE A 9 20.03 3.38 19.95
N ILE A 10 20.66 4.41 19.37
CA ILE A 10 20.08 5.19 18.27
C ILE A 10 19.82 4.31 17.05
N LEU A 11 20.76 3.46 16.65
CA LEU A 11 20.57 2.50 15.56
C LEU A 11 19.45 1.50 15.86
N GLY A 12 19.36 1.01 17.10
CA GLY A 12 18.27 0.14 17.56
C GLY A 12 16.91 0.82 17.45
N TRP A 13 16.80 2.09 17.86
CA TRP A 13 15.57 2.87 17.74
C TRP A 13 15.19 3.17 16.28
N ILE A 14 16.16 3.48 15.43
CA ILE A 14 15.95 3.68 13.99
C ILE A 14 15.44 2.39 13.34
N LEU A 15 15.99 1.24 13.74
CA LEU A 15 15.53 -0.08 13.30
C LEU A 15 14.12 -0.42 13.78
N LEU A 16 13.73 0.05 14.97
CA LEU A 16 12.43 -0.28 15.59
C LEU A 16 11.28 0.61 15.13
N ILE A 17 11.48 1.93 14.95
CA ILE A 17 10.34 2.87 14.91
C ILE A 17 9.80 3.15 13.50
N GLY A 18 10.58 3.09 12.43
CA GLY A 18 10.10 3.67 11.16
C GLY A 18 10.72 3.23 9.83
N PRO A 19 11.49 2.13 9.73
CA PRO A 19 12.13 1.83 8.46
C PRO A 19 11.10 1.49 7.36
N GLY A 20 9.95 0.91 7.68
CA GLY A 20 8.96 0.49 6.69
C GLY A 20 8.35 1.61 5.83
N SER A 21 7.87 2.67 6.47
CA SER A 21 7.28 3.83 5.78
C SER A 21 8.34 4.71 5.12
N ILE A 22 9.55 4.76 5.70
CA ILE A 22 10.69 5.49 5.13
C ILE A 22 11.22 4.74 3.89
N ASP A 23 11.45 3.43 4.00
CA ASP A 23 11.89 2.56 2.90
C ASP A 23 10.92 2.67 1.74
N GLY A 24 9.61 2.51 1.97
CA GLY A 24 8.66 2.59 0.86
C GLY A 24 8.45 4.00 0.31
N ARG A 25 8.84 5.07 1.03
CA ARG A 25 8.85 6.44 0.50
C ARG A 25 10.05 6.72 -0.41
N PHE A 26 11.22 6.20 -0.09
CA PHE A 26 12.45 6.42 -0.88
C PHE A 26 12.73 5.32 -1.90
N ASN A 27 12.20 4.11 -1.68
CA ASN A 27 12.38 2.92 -2.49
C ASN A 27 11.08 2.09 -2.55
N PRO A 28 10.03 2.64 -3.22
CA PRO A 28 8.73 2.02 -3.28
C PRO A 28 8.78 0.63 -3.94
N VAL A 29 7.88 -0.25 -3.49
CA VAL A 29 7.71 -1.60 -4.04
C VAL A 29 6.78 -1.62 -5.24
N VAL A 30 5.83 -0.68 -5.29
CA VAL A 30 4.87 -0.53 -6.39
C VAL A 30 4.77 0.94 -6.80
N THR A 31 4.44 1.20 -8.06
CA THR A 31 4.03 2.54 -8.50
C THR A 31 2.63 2.85 -7.97
N PRO A 32 2.26 4.14 -7.86
CA PRO A 32 0.85 4.51 -7.73
C PRO A 32 0.03 3.82 -8.81
N ALA A 33 -1.17 3.39 -8.43
CA ALA A 33 -2.11 2.72 -9.28
C ALA A 33 -2.86 3.74 -10.13
N GLU A 34 -3.03 3.40 -11.40
CA GLU A 34 -3.89 4.12 -12.32
C GLU A 34 -5.26 3.45 -12.30
N ILE A 35 -6.23 4.07 -11.66
CA ILE A 35 -7.62 3.59 -11.66
C ILE A 35 -8.24 3.98 -13.01
N THR A 36 -8.56 2.98 -13.82
CA THR A 36 -9.10 3.12 -15.18
C THR A 36 -10.63 3.16 -15.19
N ASP A 37 -11.27 2.57 -14.18
CA ASP A 37 -12.73 2.54 -14.07
C ASP A 37 -13.17 2.68 -12.61
N ILE A 38 -14.24 3.45 -12.40
CA ILE A 38 -14.92 3.61 -11.11
C ILE A 38 -16.41 3.69 -11.38
N GLN A 39 -17.14 2.68 -10.91
CA GLN A 39 -18.58 2.59 -11.05
C GLN A 39 -19.24 2.30 -9.70
N LEU A 40 -20.49 2.71 -9.54
CA LEU A 40 -21.28 2.28 -8.38
C LEU A 40 -21.55 0.78 -8.50
N ASP A 41 -21.47 0.08 -7.37
CA ASP A 41 -21.78 -1.34 -7.35
C ASP A 41 -23.29 -1.55 -7.58
N PRO A 42 -23.70 -2.26 -8.65
CA PRO A 42 -25.11 -2.45 -8.99
C PRO A 42 -25.84 -3.34 -7.96
N GLN A 43 -25.12 -4.09 -7.12
CA GLN A 43 -25.68 -4.97 -6.11
C GLN A 43 -25.71 -4.33 -4.71
N ASP A 44 -24.88 -3.32 -4.42
CA ASP A 44 -24.86 -2.62 -3.14
C ASP A 44 -24.39 -1.17 -3.31
N SER A 45 -25.33 -0.22 -3.31
CA SER A 45 -25.08 1.21 -3.54
C SER A 45 -24.19 1.89 -2.50
N ARG A 46 -23.74 1.17 -1.46
CA ARG A 46 -22.74 1.65 -0.47
C ARG A 46 -21.30 1.42 -0.93
N TRP A 47 -21.09 0.71 -2.03
CA TRP A 47 -19.79 0.37 -2.57
C TRP A 47 -19.57 0.97 -3.96
N VAL A 48 -18.31 1.23 -4.26
CA VAL A 48 -17.83 1.46 -5.62
C VAL A 48 -17.00 0.26 -6.05
N ILE A 49 -17.08 -0.07 -7.34
CA ILE A 49 -16.22 -1.04 -8.00
C ILE A 49 -15.14 -0.26 -8.74
N ILE A 50 -13.89 -0.66 -8.55
CA ILE A 50 -12.73 -0.07 -9.21
C ILE A 50 -11.94 -1.12 -9.99
N SER A 51 -11.39 -0.67 -11.11
CA SER A 51 -10.42 -1.41 -11.90
C SER A 51 -9.25 -0.50 -12.24
N GLY A 52 -8.08 -1.07 -12.45
CA GLY A 52 -6.88 -0.28 -12.72
C GLY A 52 -5.63 -1.14 -12.86
N SER A 53 -4.49 -0.46 -12.86
CA SER A 53 -3.19 -1.11 -12.99
C SER A 53 -2.14 -0.43 -12.10
N SER A 54 -1.07 -1.15 -11.79
CA SER A 54 0.10 -0.65 -11.06
C SER A 54 1.31 -1.48 -11.47
N THR A 55 2.53 -0.95 -11.34
CA THR A 55 3.75 -1.70 -11.64
C THR A 55 4.47 -2.08 -10.37
N LYS A 56 4.80 -3.36 -10.20
CA LYS A 56 5.68 -3.86 -9.15
C LYS A 56 7.14 -3.63 -9.54
N LEU A 57 7.87 -2.91 -8.68
CA LEU A 57 9.25 -2.47 -8.90
C LEU A 57 10.31 -3.38 -8.26
N ARG A 58 9.92 -4.16 -7.23
CA ARG A 58 10.88 -4.93 -6.41
C ARG A 58 10.50 -6.41 -6.34
N ALA A 59 11.28 -7.24 -7.00
CA ALA A 59 11.11 -8.69 -7.08
C ALA A 59 11.05 -9.39 -5.72
N THR A 60 11.91 -8.96 -4.81
CA THR A 60 12.09 -9.59 -3.49
C THR A 60 11.03 -9.19 -2.48
N CYS A 61 9.98 -8.47 -2.89
CA CYS A 61 8.92 -7.99 -2.03
C CYS A 61 7.58 -8.60 -2.42
N TYR A 62 6.81 -9.03 -1.42
CA TYR A 62 5.53 -9.70 -1.61
C TYR A 62 4.42 -8.92 -0.89
N PRO A 63 3.26 -8.71 -1.54
CA PRO A 63 2.16 -7.99 -0.93
C PRO A 63 1.61 -8.79 0.25
N ARG A 64 1.40 -8.10 1.39
CA ARG A 64 0.85 -8.68 2.61
C ARG A 64 -0.57 -8.20 2.86
N ARG A 65 -0.82 -6.91 2.67
CA ARG A 65 -2.15 -6.30 2.79
C ARG A 65 -2.20 -4.96 2.06
N LEU A 66 -3.41 -4.53 1.76
CA LEU A 66 -3.73 -3.17 1.34
C LEU A 66 -4.39 -2.47 2.54
N ASP A 67 -4.01 -1.22 2.79
CA ASP A 67 -4.71 -0.38 3.76
C ASP A 67 -5.37 0.75 2.96
N TRP A 68 -6.70 0.91 3.06
CA TRP A 68 -7.45 1.96 2.36
C TRP A 68 -8.10 2.90 3.37
N TYR A 69 -8.01 4.20 3.10
CA TYR A 69 -8.47 5.24 4.00
C TYR A 69 -9.29 6.29 3.27
N LYS A 70 -10.26 6.87 3.99
CA LYS A 70 -10.92 8.13 3.63
C LYS A 70 -10.22 9.27 4.37
N GLY A 71 -9.82 10.31 3.65
CA GLY A 71 -9.07 11.44 4.20
C GLY A 71 -7.87 11.81 3.35
N GLU A 72 -6.91 12.48 3.97
CA GLU A 72 -5.68 12.95 3.33
C GLU A 72 -4.45 12.33 4.00
N ARG A 73 -3.45 12.02 3.17
CA ARG A 73 -2.24 11.35 3.63
C ARG A 73 -1.43 12.24 4.57
N GLY A 74 -1.32 11.84 5.84
CA GLY A 74 -0.64 12.61 6.88
C GLY A 74 -1.53 13.64 7.58
N GLY A 75 -2.83 13.65 7.27
CA GLY A 75 -3.87 14.38 7.99
C GLY A 75 -4.78 13.46 8.80
N GLU A 76 -6.00 13.89 9.05
CA GLU A 76 -7.05 13.03 9.62
C GLU A 76 -7.51 12.01 8.58
N ASP A 77 -7.51 10.74 8.97
CA ASP A 77 -7.94 9.64 8.13
C ASP A 77 -8.77 8.61 8.92
N VAL A 78 -9.60 7.87 8.18
CA VAL A 78 -10.39 6.76 8.72
C VAL A 78 -10.27 5.59 7.76
N SER A 79 -9.94 4.40 8.30
CA SER A 79 -9.92 3.17 7.51
C SER A 79 -11.30 2.91 6.92
N ILE A 80 -11.34 2.56 5.64
CA ILE A 80 -12.58 2.16 4.97
C ILE A 80 -12.53 0.69 4.57
N GLU A 81 -13.71 0.09 4.49
CA GLU A 81 -13.85 -1.31 4.05
C GLU A 81 -13.54 -1.42 2.55
N TRP A 82 -12.81 -2.47 2.18
CA TRP A 82 -12.43 -2.77 0.80
C TRP A 82 -12.32 -4.29 0.60
N ASP A 83 -12.39 -4.74 -0.65
CA ASP A 83 -12.29 -6.16 -1.04
C ASP A 83 -11.51 -6.29 -2.37
N TRP A 84 -10.42 -7.08 -2.36
CA TRP A 84 -9.60 -7.39 -3.55
C TRP A 84 -10.31 -8.30 -4.56
N ARG A 85 -11.47 -8.86 -4.22
CA ARG A 85 -12.13 -9.92 -4.99
C ARG A 85 -11.13 -11.00 -5.42
N ALA A 86 -11.14 -11.41 -6.69
CA ALA A 86 -10.40 -12.57 -7.17
C ALA A 86 -8.89 -12.43 -6.87
N PRO A 87 -8.23 -13.49 -6.38
CA PRO A 87 -6.80 -13.47 -6.18
C PRO A 87 -6.11 -13.29 -7.54
N ALA A 88 -5.30 -12.24 -7.65
CA ALA A 88 -4.54 -11.97 -8.85
C ALA A 88 -3.05 -12.28 -8.62
N TRP A 89 -2.41 -12.89 -9.62
CA TRP A 89 -0.97 -13.17 -9.61
C TRP A 89 -0.21 -11.85 -9.68
N ARG A 90 0.67 -11.61 -8.71
CA ARG A 90 1.43 -10.37 -8.53
C ARG A 90 2.91 -10.65 -8.65
N GLU A 91 3.28 -11.13 -9.84
CA GLU A 91 4.68 -11.25 -10.24
C GLU A 91 5.27 -9.87 -10.55
N ASP A 92 6.52 -9.84 -11.01
CA ASP A 92 7.21 -8.58 -11.28
C ASP A 92 6.71 -7.92 -12.55
N GLY A 93 6.68 -6.58 -12.56
CA GLY A 93 6.19 -5.80 -13.70
C GLY A 93 4.75 -5.35 -13.54
N LEU A 94 4.05 -5.21 -14.68
CA LEU A 94 2.69 -4.67 -14.73
C LEU A 94 1.70 -5.64 -14.06
N PHE A 95 0.89 -5.10 -13.16
CA PHE A 95 -0.18 -5.79 -12.48
C PHE A 95 -1.49 -5.06 -12.74
N GLU A 96 -2.46 -5.77 -13.28
CA GLU A 96 -3.83 -5.28 -13.49
C GLU A 96 -4.76 -5.86 -12.42
N PHE A 97 -5.66 -5.02 -11.92
CA PHE A 97 -6.73 -5.43 -11.02
C PHE A 97 -8.07 -5.00 -11.56
N SER A 98 -9.06 -5.86 -11.38
CA SER A 98 -10.42 -5.60 -11.81
C SER A 98 -11.40 -5.93 -10.69
N GLU A 99 -12.51 -5.19 -10.71
CA GLU A 99 -13.66 -5.41 -9.86
C GLU A 99 -13.41 -5.32 -8.34
N TRP A 100 -12.37 -4.61 -7.90
CA TRP A 100 -12.15 -4.39 -6.47
C TRP A 100 -13.29 -3.54 -5.90
N ARG A 101 -13.76 -3.86 -4.70
CA ARG A 101 -14.83 -3.09 -4.05
C ARG A 101 -14.22 -2.19 -2.99
N VAL A 102 -14.64 -0.93 -2.96
CA VAL A 102 -14.25 0.01 -1.90
C VAL A 102 -15.49 0.73 -1.39
N ARG A 103 -15.64 0.83 -0.06
CA ARG A 103 -16.78 1.49 0.57
C ARG A 103 -16.58 3.01 0.62
N ALA A 104 -16.56 3.63 -0.55
CA ALA A 104 -16.27 5.05 -0.76
C ALA A 104 -17.28 5.72 -1.72
N VAL A 105 -18.55 5.74 -1.32
CA VAL A 105 -19.64 6.37 -2.09
C VAL A 105 -19.86 7.82 -1.65
N PRO A 106 -20.16 8.75 -2.59
CA PRO A 106 -20.20 8.59 -4.05
C PRO A 106 -18.82 8.41 -4.69
N ALA A 107 -18.76 8.00 -5.97
CA ALA A 107 -17.52 7.77 -6.72
C ALA A 107 -16.55 8.96 -6.72
N GLU A 108 -17.04 10.18 -6.51
CA GLU A 108 -16.23 11.39 -6.30
C GLU A 108 -15.42 11.31 -5.00
N ILE A 109 -16.00 10.81 -3.91
CA ILE A 109 -15.27 10.58 -2.64
C ILE A 109 -14.15 9.57 -2.87
N MET A 110 -14.41 8.50 -3.61
CA MET A 110 -13.39 7.53 -3.97
C MET A 110 -12.21 8.19 -4.69
N ARG A 111 -12.49 9.05 -5.68
CA ARG A 111 -11.45 9.72 -6.46
C ARG A 111 -10.65 10.72 -5.64
N ASP A 112 -11.33 11.60 -4.92
CA ASP A 112 -10.72 12.84 -4.44
C ASP A 112 -10.41 12.82 -2.93
N LYS A 113 -11.01 11.88 -2.19
CA LYS A 113 -10.99 11.85 -0.72
C LYS A 113 -10.63 10.50 -0.14
N THR A 114 -9.97 9.65 -0.93
CA THR A 114 -9.39 8.41 -0.43
C THR A 114 -7.95 8.24 -0.87
N PHE A 115 -7.20 7.49 -0.08
CA PHE A 115 -5.87 7.02 -0.42
C PHE A 115 -5.70 5.56 0.00
N ALA A 116 -4.73 4.88 -0.60
CA ALA A 116 -4.39 3.52 -0.24
C ALA A 116 -2.89 3.27 -0.23
N ASP A 117 -2.48 2.35 0.62
CA ASP A 117 -1.10 1.89 0.76
C ASP A 117 -1.04 0.38 0.67
N ILE A 118 -0.11 -0.14 -0.14
CA ILE A 118 0.21 -1.57 -0.10
C ILE A 118 1.40 -1.80 0.81
N ILE A 119 1.19 -2.71 1.75
CA ILE A 119 2.17 -3.17 2.72
C ILE A 119 2.79 -4.45 2.18
N HIS A 120 4.11 -4.47 2.11
CA HIS A 120 4.88 -5.58 1.57
C HIS A 120 5.83 -6.17 2.62
N GLN A 121 6.04 -7.48 2.55
CA GLN A 121 7.16 -8.15 3.19
C GLN A 121 8.29 -8.25 2.16
N CYS A 122 9.40 -7.57 2.42
CA CYS A 122 10.58 -7.59 1.56
C CYS A 122 11.66 -8.54 2.09
N ARG A 123 12.48 -9.05 1.17
CA ARG A 123 13.64 -9.90 1.45
C ARG A 123 14.92 -9.30 0.92
N LEU A 124 16.00 -9.56 1.64
CA LEU A 124 17.37 -9.30 1.20
C LEU A 124 18.23 -10.53 1.48
N PHE A 125 18.89 -11.05 0.46
CA PHE A 125 19.67 -12.29 0.53
C PHE A 125 18.88 -13.47 1.14
N GLY A 126 17.58 -13.57 0.83
CA GLY A 126 16.70 -14.63 1.34
C GLY A 126 16.17 -14.41 2.76
N ILE A 127 16.58 -13.35 3.44
CA ILE A 127 16.14 -13.03 4.81
C ILE A 127 15.06 -11.95 4.74
N ASP A 128 13.93 -12.19 5.41
CA ASP A 128 12.85 -11.21 5.56
C ASP A 128 13.32 -9.98 6.34
N TYR A 129 12.99 -8.79 5.85
CA TYR A 129 13.16 -7.56 6.62
C TYR A 129 12.40 -7.67 7.95
N PRO A 130 12.97 -7.14 9.05
CA PRO A 130 12.28 -7.14 10.34
C PRO A 130 11.12 -6.12 10.39
N TRP A 131 10.86 -5.41 9.29
CA TRP A 131 9.75 -4.49 9.12
C TRP A 131 9.02 -4.75 7.81
N LEU A 132 7.78 -4.25 7.72
CA LEU A 132 7.00 -4.24 6.50
C LEU A 132 7.20 -2.92 5.75
N THR A 133 7.44 -3.00 4.44
CA THR A 133 7.63 -1.81 3.59
C THR A 133 6.27 -1.30 3.11
N ARG A 134 5.97 -0.02 3.37
CA ARG A 134 4.71 0.64 3.00
C ARG A 134 4.90 1.51 1.77
N SER A 135 4.28 1.14 0.66
CA SER A 135 4.33 1.90 -0.60
C SER A 135 2.98 2.54 -0.90
N ARG A 136 3.02 3.78 -1.43
CA ARG A 136 1.82 4.46 -1.89
C ARG A 136 1.23 3.71 -3.06
N PHE A 137 -0.05 3.39 -2.97
CA PHE A 137 -0.76 2.67 -4.02
C PHE A 137 -1.84 3.53 -4.67
N TRP A 138 -2.58 4.32 -3.92
CA TRP A 138 -3.58 5.24 -4.46
C TRP A 138 -3.51 6.56 -3.70
N ASN A 139 -3.65 7.69 -4.40
CA ASN A 139 -3.58 9.08 -3.94
C ASN A 139 -2.51 9.39 -2.86
#